data_AF-A0A433WRJ3-F1
#
_entry.id   AF-A0A433WRJ3-F1
#
_cell.length_a   1.000
_cell.length_b   1.000
_cell.length_c   1.000
_cell.angle_alpha   90.00
_cell.angle_beta   90.00
_cell.angle_gamma   90.00
#
_symmetry.space_group_name_H-M   'P 1'
#
loop_
_entity.id
_entity.type
_entity.pdbx_description
1 polymer ?
#
loop_
_entity_poly.entity_id
_entity_poly.type
_entity_poly.pdbx_seq_one_letter_code
_entity_poly.pdbx_strand_id
1 'polypeptide(L)'
;MWGRIVGVGRVLQVTESGYIGFDEAAANGTSTAIREFNAGIWYSGQTTTTNVALTDDAYRKLIFAKAAANITDCSITSLNNILMTLFGDSGRCYVIDGQNMTMTYRFDFVPTPVQLSIIYRSGVLPQPSGVNVSYSFEE
;
A
#
# COMPACT_ATOMS: atom_id res chain seq x y z
N MET A 1 -22.88 0.86 -1.46
CA MET A 1 -23.19 0.55 -2.87
C MET A 1 -22.00 0.87 -3.77
N TRP A 2 -21.52 2.12 -3.80
CA TRP A 2 -20.44 2.60 -4.69
C TRP A 2 -19.17 1.74 -4.73
N GLY A 3 -18.70 1.22 -3.58
CA GLY A 3 -17.52 0.34 -3.56
C GLY A 3 -17.64 -0.91 -4.44
N ARG A 4 -18.84 -1.53 -4.53
CA ARG A 4 -19.04 -2.68 -5.43
C ARG A 4 -18.97 -2.28 -6.90
N ILE A 5 -19.37 -1.06 -7.25
CA ILE A 5 -19.36 -0.55 -8.62
C ILE A 5 -17.92 -0.32 -9.09
N VAL A 6 -17.08 0.27 -8.22
CA VAL A 6 -15.67 0.53 -8.54
C VAL A 6 -14.76 -0.68 -8.31
N GLY A 7 -15.28 -1.75 -7.72
CA GLY A 7 -14.56 -3.00 -7.48
C GLY A 7 -13.70 -3.03 -6.21
N VAL A 8 -14.08 -2.30 -5.15
CA VAL A 8 -13.36 -2.32 -3.86
C VAL A 8 -14.25 -2.59 -2.65
N GLY A 9 -13.76 -3.50 -1.79
CA GLY A 9 -14.33 -3.83 -0.50
C GLY A 9 -13.89 -2.90 0.63
N ARG A 10 -14.68 -2.88 1.71
CA ARG A 10 -14.40 -2.10 2.93
C ARG A 10 -13.36 -2.76 3.84
N VAL A 11 -13.25 -4.08 3.74
CA VAL A 11 -12.33 -4.89 4.54
C VAL A 11 -11.09 -5.13 3.71
N LEU A 12 -9.94 -4.69 4.21
CA LEU A 12 -8.64 -4.97 3.60
C LEU A 12 -7.90 -5.98 4.46
N GLN A 13 -7.19 -6.88 3.79
CA GLN A 13 -6.24 -7.77 4.46
C GLN A 13 -4.98 -6.97 4.75
N VAL A 14 -4.68 -6.76 6.03
CA VAL A 14 -3.42 -6.21 6.48
C VAL A 14 -2.51 -7.39 6.83
N THR A 15 -1.32 -7.42 6.25
CA THR A 15 -0.28 -8.35 6.75
C THR A 15 0.20 -7.78 8.08
N GLU A 16 0.13 -8.57 9.15
CA GLU A 16 0.58 -8.09 10.46
C GLU A 16 2.09 -7.80 10.50
N SER A 17 2.44 -6.96 11.47
CA SER A 17 3.79 -6.69 11.93
C SER A 17 4.57 -7.98 12.20
N GLY A 18 5.87 -7.92 11.94
CA GLY A 18 6.79 -9.05 12.11
C GLY A 18 6.73 -9.75 13.46
N TYR A 19 7.29 -10.95 13.50
CA TYR A 19 7.35 -11.75 14.72
C TYR A 19 8.48 -11.25 15.62
N ILE A 20 8.30 -11.32 16.94
CA ILE A 20 9.42 -11.13 17.84
C ILE A 20 10.42 -12.27 17.65
N GLY A 21 11.70 -11.95 17.66
CA GLY A 21 12.75 -12.95 17.48
C GLY A 21 14.13 -12.38 17.73
N PHE A 22 15.12 -13.27 17.69
CA PHE A 22 16.53 -12.91 17.81
C PHE A 22 17.15 -12.70 16.43
N ASP A 23 18.23 -11.94 16.37
CA ASP A 23 18.90 -11.53 15.13
C ASP A 23 19.43 -12.75 14.34
N GLU A 24 19.76 -13.85 15.03
CA GLU A 24 20.17 -15.13 14.44
C GLU A 24 19.07 -15.77 13.57
N ALA A 25 17.80 -15.42 13.77
CA ALA A 25 16.69 -15.90 12.93
C ALA A 25 16.66 -15.22 11.55
N ALA A 26 17.28 -14.05 11.39
CA ALA A 26 17.39 -13.37 10.09
C ALA A 26 18.42 -14.03 9.16
N ALA A 27 19.46 -14.67 9.73
CA ALA A 27 20.61 -15.20 9.00
C ALA A 27 20.31 -16.43 8.11
N ASN A 28 19.21 -17.15 8.35
CA ASN A 28 18.81 -18.33 7.56
C ASN A 28 17.65 -18.04 6.56
N GLY A 29 17.38 -16.76 6.27
CA GLY A 29 16.64 -16.34 5.07
C GLY A 29 15.15 -16.64 5.03
N THR A 30 14.50 -17.02 6.15
CA THR A 30 13.07 -17.39 6.16
C THR A 30 12.14 -16.40 6.88
N SER A 31 12.65 -15.32 7.47
CA SER A 31 11.81 -14.30 8.13
C SER A 31 12.31 -12.89 7.83
N THR A 32 11.67 -12.23 6.87
CA THR A 32 11.92 -10.81 6.54
C THR A 32 11.27 -9.83 7.53
N ALA A 33 10.77 -10.31 8.67
CA ALA A 33 10.09 -9.47 9.64
C ALA A 33 10.36 -9.96 11.08
N ILE A 34 11.63 -9.94 11.51
CA ILE A 34 11.98 -10.06 12.93
C ILE A 34 11.86 -8.67 13.58
N ARG A 35 11.22 -8.59 14.74
CA ARG A 35 10.99 -7.34 15.50
C ARG A 35 11.54 -7.49 16.93
N GLU A 36 11.88 -6.36 17.54
CA GLU A 36 12.30 -6.30 18.95
C GLU A 36 11.15 -6.60 19.93
N PHE A 37 11.49 -6.85 21.20
CA PHE A 37 10.49 -7.04 22.25
C PHE A 37 9.57 -5.81 22.33
N ASN A 38 8.26 -6.03 22.47
CA ASN A 38 7.21 -4.99 22.47
C ASN A 38 6.92 -4.34 21.09
N ALA A 39 7.49 -4.85 19.99
CA ALA A 39 7.23 -4.38 18.62
C ALA A 39 6.72 -5.47 17.65
N GLY A 40 6.60 -6.71 18.10
CA GLY A 40 6.12 -7.84 17.30
C GLY A 40 5.21 -8.79 18.07
N ILE A 41 4.71 -9.82 17.39
CA ILE A 41 3.88 -10.89 17.97
C ILE A 41 4.64 -12.21 18.06
N TRP A 42 4.21 -13.12 18.95
CA TRP A 42 4.74 -14.49 18.98
C TRP A 42 4.31 -15.25 17.72
N TYR A 43 5.25 -15.99 17.11
CA TYR A 43 4.95 -16.85 15.97
C TYR A 43 4.07 -18.04 16.38
N SER A 44 2.93 -18.22 15.71
CA SER A 44 1.94 -19.26 16.02
C SER A 44 1.84 -20.37 14.96
N GLY A 45 2.72 -20.38 13.95
CA GLY A 45 2.72 -21.39 12.88
C GLY A 45 1.76 -21.11 11.73
N GLN A 46 1.04 -19.99 11.74
CA GLN A 46 0.17 -19.54 10.64
C GLN A 46 0.45 -18.07 10.33
N THR A 47 0.37 -17.68 9.05
CA THR A 47 0.48 -16.27 8.67
C THR A 47 -0.76 -15.52 9.16
N THR A 48 -0.62 -14.71 10.21
CA THR A 48 -1.71 -13.86 10.71
C THR A 48 -1.96 -12.74 9.70
N THR A 49 -3.01 -12.88 8.89
CA THR A 49 -3.58 -11.74 8.16
C THR A 49 -4.76 -11.23 8.97
N THR A 50 -4.73 -9.96 9.35
CA THR A 50 -5.87 -9.33 10.02
C THR A 50 -6.72 -8.62 9.00
N ASN A 51 -8.01 -8.94 9.02
CA ASN A 51 -9.02 -8.24 8.25
C ASN A 51 -9.37 -6.95 8.99
N VAL A 52 -8.92 -5.82 8.46
CA VAL A 52 -9.22 -4.51 9.04
C VAL A 52 -10.36 -3.85 8.25
N ALA A 53 -11.43 -3.50 8.96
CA ALA A 53 -12.51 -2.72 8.38
C ALA A 53 -12.11 -1.23 8.36
N LEU A 54 -12.13 -0.62 7.18
CA LEU A 54 -11.84 0.81 7.04
C LEU A 54 -12.93 1.67 7.70
N THR A 55 -12.52 2.81 8.25
CA THR A 55 -13.43 3.87 8.70
C THR A 55 -14.22 4.42 7.51
N ASP A 56 -15.39 5.02 7.76
CA ASP A 56 -16.24 5.53 6.68
C ASP A 56 -15.53 6.57 5.81
N ASP A 57 -14.72 7.43 6.41
CA ASP A 57 -13.97 8.47 5.68
C ASP A 57 -12.88 7.85 4.80
N ALA A 58 -12.07 6.94 5.36
CA ALA A 58 -11.03 6.23 4.61
C ALA A 58 -11.63 5.40 3.46
N TYR A 59 -12.76 4.74 3.70
CA TYR A 59 -13.46 3.97 2.67
C TYR A 59 -13.97 4.87 1.54
N ARG A 60 -14.47 6.07 1.87
CA ARG A 60 -14.92 7.04 0.86
C ARG A 60 -13.77 7.55 0.00
N LYS A 61 -12.63 7.91 0.61
CA LYS A 61 -11.41 8.31 -0.12
C LYS A 61 -10.95 7.19 -1.06
N LEU A 62 -10.97 5.95 -0.60
CA LEU A 62 -10.62 4.78 -1.40
C LEU A 62 -11.55 4.62 -2.61
N ILE A 63 -12.87 4.69 -2.42
CA ILE A 63 -13.84 4.61 -3.53
C ILE A 63 -13.56 5.68 -4.58
N PHE A 64 -13.34 6.93 -4.18
CA PHE A 64 -13.05 8.03 -5.10
C PHE A 64 -11.76 7.80 -5.87
N ALA A 65 -10.69 7.40 -5.18
CA ALA A 65 -9.42 7.11 -5.81
C ALA A 65 -9.53 5.94 -6.80
N LYS A 66 -10.30 4.89 -6.48
CA LYS A 66 -10.53 3.79 -7.40
C LYS A 66 -11.34 4.22 -8.62
N ALA A 67 -12.38 5.03 -8.43
CA ALA A 67 -13.14 5.58 -9.53
C ALA A 67 -12.23 6.39 -10.48
N ALA A 68 -11.39 7.26 -9.91
CA ALA A 68 -10.41 8.04 -10.67
C ALA A 68 -9.39 7.15 -11.40
N ALA A 69 -8.88 6.11 -10.73
CA ALA A 69 -7.96 5.13 -11.32
C ALA A 69 -8.58 4.30 -12.45
N ASN A 70 -9.90 4.11 -12.47
CA ASN A 70 -10.58 3.39 -13.56
C ASN A 70 -10.79 4.25 -14.81
N ILE A 71 -10.79 5.59 -14.70
CA ILE A 71 -11.01 6.52 -15.82
C ILE A 71 -9.76 7.31 -16.21
N THR A 72 -8.63 7.09 -15.53
CA THR A 72 -7.42 7.87 -15.74
C THR A 72 -6.76 7.56 -17.08
N ASP A 73 -6.15 8.59 -17.66
CA ASP A 73 -5.23 8.52 -18.80
C ASP A 73 -3.82 8.07 -18.40
N CYS A 74 -3.59 7.77 -17.11
CA CYS A 74 -2.29 7.41 -16.53
C CYS A 74 -1.19 8.47 -16.76
N SER A 75 -1.54 9.73 -17.00
CA SER A 75 -0.55 10.83 -17.06
C SER A 75 -0.02 11.15 -15.66
N ILE A 76 1.22 11.65 -15.57
CA ILE A 76 1.88 11.98 -14.29
C ILE A 76 0.99 12.91 -13.44
N THR A 77 0.36 13.91 -14.06
CA THR A 77 -0.56 14.84 -13.37
C THR A 77 -1.77 14.11 -12.79
N SER A 78 -2.42 13.23 -13.57
CA SER A 78 -3.57 12.45 -13.11
C SER A 78 -3.19 11.50 -11.97
N LEU A 79 -2.04 10.82 -12.08
CA LEU A 79 -1.54 9.92 -11.04
C LEU A 79 -1.22 10.66 -9.75
N ASN A 80 -0.55 11.82 -9.84
CA ASN A 80 -0.27 12.65 -8.68
C ASN A 80 -1.56 13.15 -8.01
N ASN A 81 -2.60 13.50 -8.77
CA ASN A 81 -3.89 13.86 -8.20
C ASN A 81 -4.55 12.71 -7.41
N ILE A 82 -4.46 11.47 -7.92
CA ILE A 82 -4.94 10.27 -7.22
C ILE A 82 -4.15 10.05 -5.94
N LEU A 83 -2.82 10.14 -5.99
CA LEU A 83 -1.95 10.00 -4.83
C LEU A 83 -2.26 11.04 -3.75
N MET A 84 -2.43 12.31 -4.13
CA MET A 84 -2.77 13.39 -3.21
C MET A 84 -4.15 13.18 -2.57
N THR A 85 -5.10 12.59 -3.30
CA THR A 85 -6.43 12.26 -2.75
C THR A 85 -6.36 11.13 -1.70
N LEU A 86 -5.43 10.17 -1.88
CA LEU A 86 -5.27 9.03 -0.98
C LEU A 86 -4.40 9.32 0.24
N PHE A 87 -3.29 10.04 0.03
CA PHE A 87 -2.19 10.16 0.99
C PHE A 87 -1.77 11.61 1.26
N GLY A 88 -2.47 12.61 0.72
CA GLY A 88 -2.09 14.03 0.88
C GLY A 88 -2.02 14.50 2.33
N ASP A 89 -2.77 13.87 3.23
CA ASP A 89 -2.74 14.17 4.67
C ASP A 89 -1.52 13.56 5.39
N SER A 90 -0.85 12.57 4.79
CA SER A 90 0.23 11.78 5.42
C SER A 90 1.64 12.27 5.07
N GLY A 91 1.80 12.92 3.93
CA GLY A 91 3.11 13.43 3.49
C GLY A 91 3.19 13.64 1.99
N ARG A 92 4.40 13.93 1.50
CA ARG A 92 4.64 14.10 0.06
C ARG A 92 4.63 12.73 -0.62
N CYS A 93 3.86 12.62 -1.69
CA CYS A 93 3.86 11.45 -2.56
C CYS A 93 3.77 11.90 -4.01
N TYR A 94 4.53 11.26 -4.89
CA TYR A 94 4.60 11.63 -6.30
C TYR A 94 5.09 10.47 -7.17
N VAL A 95 4.81 10.58 -8.46
CA VAL A 95 5.30 9.66 -9.48
C VAL A 95 6.63 10.16 -10.06
N ILE A 96 7.57 9.23 -10.24
CA ILE A 96 8.80 9.41 -10.99
C ILE A 96 8.70 8.56 -12.26
N ASP A 97 8.85 9.19 -13.42
CA ASP A 97 8.97 8.50 -14.71
C ASP A 97 10.43 8.13 -14.98
N GLY A 98 10.69 6.85 -15.24
CA GLY A 98 12.02 6.32 -15.57
C GLY A 98 12.41 6.50 -17.03
N GLN A 99 11.52 7.01 -17.90
CA GLN A 99 11.72 7.19 -19.35
C GLN A 99 12.13 5.92 -20.13
N ASN A 100 12.03 4.75 -19.49
CA ASN A 100 12.48 3.46 -20.00
C ASN A 100 11.40 2.39 -19.79
N MET A 101 10.13 2.77 -19.98
CA MET A 101 8.97 1.92 -19.65
C MET A 101 8.97 1.47 -18.19
N THR A 102 9.48 2.30 -17.28
CA THR A 102 9.38 2.11 -15.83
C THR A 102 8.83 3.35 -15.16
N MET A 103 8.13 3.14 -14.06
CA MET A 103 7.53 4.18 -13.24
C MET A 103 7.69 3.83 -11.77
N THR A 104 7.99 4.82 -10.94
CA THR A 104 8.13 4.62 -9.49
C THR A 104 7.16 5.53 -8.75
N TYR A 105 6.35 4.93 -7.88
CA TYR A 105 5.60 5.67 -6.86
C TYR A 105 6.51 5.91 -5.66
N ARG A 106 6.81 7.18 -5.39
CA ARG A 106 7.63 7.60 -4.26
C ARG A 106 6.76 8.17 -3.14
N PHE A 107 6.99 7.67 -1.93
CA PHE A 107 6.37 8.15 -0.70
C PHE A 107 7.46 8.66 0.25
N ASP A 108 7.48 9.97 0.51
CA ASP A 108 8.41 10.61 1.47
C ASP A 108 7.81 10.58 2.90
N PHE A 109 7.27 9.42 3.30
CA PHE A 109 6.75 9.18 4.65
C PHE A 109 6.65 7.67 4.92
N VAL A 110 6.71 7.28 6.20
CA VAL A 110 6.53 5.90 6.64
C VAL A 110 5.04 5.53 6.59
N PRO A 111 4.59 4.63 5.68
CA PRO A 111 3.18 4.32 5.56
C PRO A 111 2.70 3.44 6.71
N THR A 112 1.49 3.71 7.20
CA THR A 112 0.83 2.85 8.18
C THR A 112 0.51 1.47 7.58
N PRO A 113 0.32 0.41 8.39
CA PRO A 113 -0.03 -0.92 7.90
C PRO A 113 -1.29 -0.93 7.01
N VAL A 114 -2.26 -0.05 7.31
CA VAL A 114 -3.46 0.14 6.49
C VAL A 114 -3.11 0.77 5.14
N GLN A 115 -2.24 1.78 5.10
CA GLN A 115 -1.79 2.39 3.85
C GLN A 115 -0.98 1.42 2.98
N LEU A 116 -0.11 0.60 3.59
CA LEU A 116 0.58 -0.48 2.86
C LEU A 116 -0.43 -1.47 2.25
N SER A 117 -1.50 -1.82 2.97
CA SER A 117 -2.56 -2.67 2.42
C SER A 117 -3.28 -2.01 1.24
N ILE A 118 -3.46 -0.68 1.28
CA ILE A 118 -4.03 0.07 0.15
C ILE A 118 -3.08 0.03 -1.05
N ILE A 119 -1.79 0.31 -0.85
CA ILE A 119 -0.79 0.33 -1.93
C ILE A 119 -0.67 -1.04 -2.60
N TYR A 120 -0.55 -2.12 -1.82
CA TYR A 120 -0.26 -3.45 -2.37
C TYR A 120 -1.48 -4.28 -2.74
N ARG A 121 -2.60 -4.15 -2.02
CA ARG A 121 -3.72 -5.11 -2.12
C ARG A 121 -5.02 -4.50 -2.64
N SER A 122 -5.20 -3.17 -2.59
CA SER A 122 -6.46 -2.57 -3.03
C SER A 122 -6.61 -2.46 -4.56
N GLY A 123 -5.50 -2.56 -5.31
CA GLY A 123 -5.50 -2.34 -6.75
C GLY A 123 -5.96 -0.94 -7.16
N VAL A 124 -5.82 0.05 -6.26
CA VAL A 124 -6.26 1.43 -6.49
C VAL A 124 -5.24 2.24 -7.28
N LEU A 125 -3.96 1.88 -7.22
CA LEU A 125 -2.90 2.57 -7.95
C LEU A 125 -2.83 2.01 -9.38
N PRO A 126 -3.12 2.82 -10.40
CA PRO A 126 -3.21 2.37 -11.77
C PRO A 126 -1.83 2.19 -12.39
N GLN A 127 -1.65 1.12 -13.14
CA GLN A 127 -0.43 0.82 -13.87
C GLN A 127 -0.66 1.09 -15.36
N PRO A 128 0.13 1.98 -16.01
CA PRO A 128 0.06 2.17 -17.45
C PRO A 128 0.43 0.88 -18.19
N SER A 129 -0.21 0.64 -19.33
CA SER A 129 0.06 -0.57 -20.14
C SER A 129 1.51 -0.61 -20.60
N GLY A 130 2.18 -1.74 -20.37
CA GLY A 130 3.56 -1.96 -20.79
C GLY A 130 4.62 -1.25 -19.94
N VAL A 131 4.24 -0.59 -18.84
CA VAL A 131 5.18 0.08 -17.93
C VAL A 131 5.36 -0.75 -16.66
N ASN A 132 6.60 -0.98 -16.24
CA ASN A 132 6.89 -1.65 -14.97
C ASN A 132 6.77 -0.64 -13.82
N VAL A 133 5.95 -0.97 -12.82
CA VAL A 133 5.69 -0.11 -11.66
C VAL A 133 6.44 -0.63 -10.44
N SER A 134 7.21 0.26 -9.82
CA SER A 134 7.90 0.02 -8.55
C SER A 134 7.42 1.00 -7.48
N TYR A 135 7.62 0.64 -6.21
CA TYR A 135 7.26 1.46 -5.05
C TYR A 135 8.53 1.74 -4.26
N SER A 136 8.78 3.01 -3.93
CA SER A 136 9.86 3.42 -3.02
C SER A 136 9.29 4.19 -1.84
N PHE A 137 9.79 3.86 -0.65
CA PHE A 137 9.42 4.47 0.61
C PHE A 137 10.67 5.11 1.23
N GLU A 138 10.48 6.18 1.97
CA GLU A 138 11.50 6.69 2.88
C GLU A 138 11.67 5.70 4.05
N GLU A 139 12.92 5.36 4.37
CA GLU A 139 13.28 4.48 5.50
C GLU A 139 13.18 5.18 6.86
#